data_AF-A0AAP3Z342-F1
#
_entry.id   AF-A0AAP3Z342-F1
#
_cell.length_a   1.000
_cell.length_b   1.000
_cell.length_c   1.000
_cell.angle_alpha   90.00
_cell.angle_beta   90.00
_cell.angle_gamma   90.00
#
_symmetry.space_group_name_H-M   'P 1'
#
loop_
_entity.id
_entity.type
_entity.pdbx_description
1 polymer ?
#
loop_
_entity_poly.entity_id
_entity_poly.type
_entity_poly.pdbx_seq_one_letter_code
_entity_poly.pdbx_strand_id
1 'polypeptide(L)'
;MPPKKRKQHFVPQHLQKNFAIDDNRKRVRIYLLKSKRFIETPIRDNLQSSYFYGKSEKVETIFSDEIESPVSSTIDEMIKNPKKFMRKNKILDEETLRYFYTLRNRSLAISIILDEITDQIMQQWEDSTNPDNDNSQNALIKEFQETMVETHELRGLGALVEPIGESRDDIYNGKYMLVKSEKILYLSDKANTSVFPLSPYVLLILGNMVDTVKELFRTRSKSFIIDFFNSLTINNATNVVIVGNETTLKDIERLEKIPSKLS
;
A
#
# COMPACT_ATOMS: atom_id res chain seq x y z
N MET A 1 -3.41 -21.69 -20.25
CA MET A 1 -3.30 -20.39 -20.94
C MET A 1 -2.44 -19.47 -20.08
N PRO A 2 -1.53 -18.66 -20.64
CA PRO A 2 -0.84 -17.65 -19.85
C PRO A 2 -1.87 -16.67 -19.26
N PRO A 3 -1.65 -16.15 -18.04
CA PRO A 3 -2.59 -15.21 -17.42
C PRO A 3 -2.75 -13.96 -18.29
N LYS A 4 -3.99 -13.51 -18.52
CA LYS A 4 -4.30 -12.32 -19.33
C LYS A 4 -3.68 -11.06 -18.74
N LYS A 5 -3.44 -11.03 -17.43
CA LYS A 5 -2.88 -9.87 -16.72
C LYS A 5 -1.54 -10.19 -16.08
N ARG A 6 -0.50 -10.11 -16.90
CA ARG A 6 0.89 -10.29 -16.46
C ARG A 6 1.36 -9.19 -15.51
N LYS A 7 0.96 -7.95 -15.78
CA LYS A 7 1.44 -6.75 -15.09
C LYS A 7 0.51 -6.42 -13.92
N GLN A 8 1.02 -6.50 -12.70
CA GLN A 8 0.25 -6.29 -11.47
C GLN A 8 0.85 -5.15 -10.66
N HIS A 9 0.00 -4.21 -10.27
CA HIS A 9 0.39 -3.00 -9.54
C HIS A 9 0.46 -3.24 -8.04
N PHE A 10 1.61 -2.89 -7.45
CA PHE A 10 1.77 -2.89 -6.00
C PHE A 10 1.33 -1.57 -5.36
N VAL A 11 1.34 -0.46 -6.11
CA VAL A 11 0.60 0.76 -5.74
C VAL A 11 -0.66 0.86 -6.61
N PRO A 12 -1.88 0.80 -6.04
CA PRO A 12 -3.12 0.83 -6.81
C PRO A 12 -3.21 2.00 -7.78
N GLN A 13 -3.65 1.74 -9.00
CA GLN A 13 -3.78 2.79 -10.01
C GLN A 13 -4.76 3.89 -9.57
N HIS A 14 -5.88 3.52 -8.93
CA HIS A 14 -6.88 4.51 -8.52
C HIS A 14 -6.31 5.51 -7.50
N LEU A 15 -5.41 5.08 -6.60
CA LEU A 15 -4.71 5.97 -5.68
C LEU A 15 -3.72 6.88 -6.42
N GLN A 16 -2.96 6.33 -7.38
CA GLN A 16 -2.06 7.12 -8.22
C GLN A 16 -2.80 8.21 -9.01
N LYS A 17 -4.02 7.94 -9.48
CA LYS A 17 -4.85 8.92 -10.20
C LYS A 17 -5.16 10.17 -9.38
N ASN A 18 -5.07 10.11 -8.05
CA ASN A 18 -5.25 11.29 -7.18
C ASN A 18 -4.03 12.22 -7.18
N PHE A 19 -2.90 11.75 -7.72
CA PHE A 19 -1.64 12.49 -7.90
C PHE A 19 -1.35 12.79 -9.37
N ALA A 20 -2.34 12.59 -10.25
CA ALA A 20 -2.14 12.75 -11.67
C ALA A 20 -1.84 14.20 -12.06
N ILE A 21 -1.06 14.34 -13.12
CA ILE A 21 -0.53 15.64 -13.57
C ILE A 21 -1.25 16.18 -14.80
N ASP A 22 -2.09 15.36 -15.41
CA ASP A 22 -2.86 15.63 -16.61
C ASP A 22 -4.36 15.60 -16.33
N ASP A 23 -5.14 16.35 -17.11
CA ASP A 23 -6.60 16.44 -16.95
C ASP A 23 -7.30 15.09 -17.10
N ASN A 24 -6.73 14.20 -17.93
CA ASN A 24 -7.25 12.85 -18.16
C ASN A 24 -6.89 11.85 -17.05
N ARG A 25 -6.11 12.28 -16.06
CA ARG A 25 -5.66 11.48 -14.91
C ARG A 25 -4.96 10.18 -15.30
N LYS A 26 -4.10 10.21 -16.31
CA LYS A 26 -3.40 9.02 -16.85
C LYS A 26 -1.91 9.02 -16.60
N ARG A 27 -1.32 10.14 -16.20
CA ARG A 27 0.12 10.30 -16.02
C ARG A 27 0.41 10.83 -14.63
N VAL A 28 1.56 10.42 -14.09
CA VAL A 28 2.08 10.89 -12.82
C VAL A 28 3.51 11.36 -12.99
N ARG A 29 3.94 12.29 -12.11
CA ARG A 29 5.33 12.65 -11.95
C ARG A 29 5.93 11.85 -10.80
N ILE A 30 7.07 11.21 -11.05
CA ILE A 30 7.76 10.33 -10.11
C ILE A 30 9.17 10.88 -9.91
N TYR A 31 9.61 10.94 -8.65
CA TYR A 31 11.01 11.15 -8.31
C TYR A 31 11.70 9.80 -8.07
N LEU A 32 12.78 9.56 -8.83
CA LEU A 32 13.62 8.37 -8.68
C LEU A 32 14.68 8.64 -7.62
N LEU A 33 14.62 7.93 -6.48
CA LEU A 33 15.51 8.15 -5.34
C LEU A 33 16.98 7.91 -5.71
N LYS A 34 17.27 6.78 -6.38
CA LYS A 34 18.64 6.38 -6.74
C LYS A 34 19.33 7.36 -7.68
N SER A 35 18.62 7.86 -8.69
CA SER A 35 19.18 8.76 -9.71
C SER A 35 18.89 10.24 -9.49
N LYS A 36 18.20 10.59 -8.39
CA LYS A 36 17.82 11.96 -8.02
C LYS A 36 17.23 12.79 -9.15
N ARG A 37 16.29 12.21 -9.89
CA ARG A 37 15.67 12.87 -11.06
C ARG A 37 14.16 12.63 -11.13
N PHE A 38 13.47 13.55 -11.78
CA PHE A 38 12.06 13.40 -12.10
C PHE A 38 11.86 12.66 -13.42
N ILE A 39 10.80 11.88 -13.47
CA ILE A 39 10.25 11.30 -14.70
C ILE A 39 8.74 11.48 -14.72
N GLU A 40 8.19 11.59 -15.91
CA GLU A 40 6.74 11.53 -16.12
C GLU A 40 6.41 10.24 -16.84
N THR A 41 5.43 9.51 -16.34
CA THR A 41 5.13 8.16 -16.85
C THR A 41 3.63 7.88 -16.77
N PRO A 42 3.08 7.08 -17.71
CA PRO A 42 1.70 6.61 -17.60
C PRO A 42 1.49 5.78 -16.33
N ILE A 43 0.36 5.98 -15.65
CA ILE A 43 -0.05 5.20 -14.46
C ILE A 43 -0.06 3.71 -14.75
N ARG A 44 -0.57 3.32 -15.92
CA ARG A 44 -0.64 1.92 -16.38
C ARG A 44 0.73 1.25 -16.52
N ASP A 45 1.80 2.03 -16.68
CA ASP A 45 3.12 1.48 -17.02
C ASP A 45 4.15 1.54 -15.89
N ASN A 46 3.78 2.06 -14.71
CA ASN A 46 4.68 2.21 -13.57
C ASN A 46 4.19 1.50 -12.30
N LEU A 47 5.07 1.38 -11.29
CA LEU A 47 4.76 0.80 -9.97
C LEU A 47 4.04 -0.56 -10.05
N GLN A 48 4.57 -1.41 -10.92
CA GLN A 48 4.07 -2.73 -11.21
C GLN A 48 5.23 -3.71 -11.36
N SER A 49 4.96 -4.99 -11.13
CA SER A 49 5.85 -6.08 -11.50
C SER A 49 5.07 -7.13 -12.27
N SER A 50 5.80 -7.99 -12.99
CA SER A 50 5.17 -9.16 -13.58
C SER A 50 4.83 -10.14 -12.45
N TYR A 51 3.57 -10.60 -12.40
CA TYR A 51 3.09 -11.57 -11.42
C TYR A 51 3.39 -11.19 -9.96
N PHE A 52 3.25 -9.90 -9.61
CA PHE A 52 3.47 -9.39 -8.25
C PHE A 52 2.62 -10.09 -7.18
N TYR A 53 1.47 -10.67 -7.50
CA TYR A 53 0.61 -11.43 -6.59
C TYR A 53 0.53 -12.92 -6.97
N GLY A 54 1.39 -13.33 -7.90
CA GLY A 54 1.35 -14.63 -8.54
C GLY A 54 0.66 -14.63 -9.91
N LYS A 55 0.64 -15.81 -10.52
CA LYS A 55 0.09 -16.05 -11.86
C LYS A 55 -1.44 -16.18 -11.86
N SER A 56 -2.08 -16.30 -10.69
CA SER A 56 -3.55 -16.30 -10.59
C SER A 56 -4.15 -14.99 -11.05
N GLU A 57 -5.20 -15.08 -11.87
CA GLU A 57 -6.09 -13.94 -12.10
C GLU A 57 -6.99 -13.68 -10.88
N LYS A 58 -7.25 -14.70 -10.06
CA LYS A 58 -8.18 -14.63 -8.93
C LYS A 58 -7.81 -13.53 -7.93
N VAL A 59 -6.55 -13.46 -7.54
CA VAL A 59 -6.08 -12.46 -6.56
C VAL A 59 -6.22 -11.04 -7.11
N GLU A 60 -5.94 -10.83 -8.40
CA GLU A 60 -6.11 -9.52 -9.00
C GLU A 60 -7.59 -9.11 -9.11
N THR A 61 -8.46 -10.06 -9.46
CA THR A 61 -9.91 -9.85 -9.46
C THR A 61 -10.40 -9.46 -8.06
N ILE A 62 -9.95 -10.14 -7.00
CA ILE A 62 -10.30 -9.79 -5.62
C ILE A 62 -9.84 -8.35 -5.30
N PHE A 63 -8.60 -7.98 -5.61
CA PHE A 63 -8.14 -6.62 -5.36
C PHE A 63 -8.96 -5.58 -6.12
N SER A 64 -9.19 -5.79 -7.41
CA SER A 64 -9.92 -4.85 -8.26
C SER A 64 -11.38 -4.73 -7.84
N ASP A 65 -12.08 -5.85 -7.76
CA ASP A 65 -13.53 -5.90 -7.79
C ASP A 65 -14.12 -5.95 -6.37
N GLU A 66 -13.43 -6.59 -5.43
CA GLU A 66 -13.91 -6.79 -4.06
C GLU A 66 -13.26 -5.87 -3.03
N ILE A 67 -12.14 -5.21 -3.36
CA ILE A 67 -11.40 -4.37 -2.40
C ILE A 67 -11.33 -2.91 -2.87
N GLU A 68 -10.86 -2.65 -4.09
CA GLU A 68 -10.63 -1.28 -4.58
C GLU A 68 -11.90 -0.62 -5.12
N SER A 69 -12.69 -1.35 -5.90
CA SER A 69 -13.92 -0.82 -6.51
C SER A 69 -14.94 -0.31 -5.47
N PRO A 70 -15.27 -1.06 -4.40
CA PRO A 70 -16.26 -0.62 -3.41
C PRO A 70 -15.88 0.68 -2.68
N VAL A 71 -14.60 0.84 -2.35
CA VAL A 71 -14.10 1.96 -1.53
C VAL A 71 -13.79 3.21 -2.33
N SER A 72 -13.69 3.13 -3.67
CA SER A 72 -13.28 4.27 -4.52
C SER A 72 -14.15 5.50 -4.28
N SER A 73 -15.47 5.32 -4.13
CA SER A 73 -16.40 6.43 -3.89
C SER A 73 -16.19 7.08 -2.51
N THR A 74 -15.87 6.27 -1.49
CA THR A 74 -15.55 6.72 -0.14
C THR A 74 -14.26 7.53 -0.15
N ILE A 75 -13.21 7.07 -0.84
CA ILE A 75 -11.94 7.79 -0.99
C ILE A 75 -12.17 9.15 -1.67
N ASP A 76 -12.97 9.21 -2.73
CA ASP A 76 -13.32 10.46 -3.39
C ASP A 76 -14.07 11.42 -2.44
N GLU A 77 -14.98 10.93 -1.60
CA GLU A 77 -15.66 11.75 -0.59
C GLU A 77 -14.68 12.28 0.48
N MET A 78 -13.76 11.42 0.95
CA MET A 78 -12.70 11.78 1.90
C MET A 78 -11.81 12.90 1.35
N ILE A 79 -11.45 12.84 0.06
CA ILE A 79 -10.60 13.84 -0.60
C ILE A 79 -11.36 15.15 -0.84
N LYS A 80 -12.59 15.07 -1.36
CA LYS A 80 -13.36 16.24 -1.79
C LYS A 80 -13.70 17.18 -0.63
N ASN A 81 -14.09 16.64 0.52
CA ASN A 81 -14.36 17.46 1.70
C ASN A 81 -14.03 16.71 3.01
N PRO A 82 -12.74 16.68 3.41
CA PRO A 82 -12.29 15.88 4.54
C PRO A 82 -13.00 16.25 5.85
N LYS A 83 -13.23 17.55 6.10
CA LYS A 83 -13.93 18.02 7.31
C LYS A 83 -15.39 17.57 7.36
N LYS A 84 -16.10 17.64 6.22
CA LYS A 84 -17.49 17.20 6.13
C LYS A 84 -17.59 15.69 6.29
N PHE A 85 -16.69 14.94 5.66
CA PHE A 85 -16.61 13.49 5.79
C PHE A 85 -16.47 13.07 7.26
N MET A 86 -15.48 13.63 7.99
CA MET A 86 -15.25 13.34 9.41
C MET A 86 -16.46 13.66 10.31
N ARG A 87 -17.27 14.68 9.97
CA ARG A 87 -18.46 15.03 10.75
C ARG A 87 -19.61 14.04 10.52
N LYS A 88 -19.75 13.57 9.29
CA LYS A 88 -20.79 12.61 8.87
C LYS A 88 -20.45 11.20 9.35
N ASN A 89 -19.19 10.81 9.22
CA ASN A 89 -18.70 9.46 9.48
C ASN A 89 -17.83 9.47 10.74
N LYS A 90 -18.36 8.97 11.85
CA LYS A 90 -17.59 8.87 13.11
C LYS A 90 -16.56 7.75 13.07
N ILE A 91 -16.80 6.75 12.22
CA ILE A 91 -16.07 5.50 12.10
C ILE A 91 -16.01 5.16 10.60
N LEU A 92 -14.93 4.54 10.13
CA LEU A 92 -14.84 3.99 8.77
C LEU A 92 -15.56 2.64 8.70
N ASP A 93 -16.25 2.36 7.60
CA ASP A 93 -16.85 1.05 7.37
C ASP A 93 -15.80 -0.05 7.17
N GLU A 94 -16.24 -1.30 7.32
CA GLU A 94 -15.43 -2.52 7.21
C GLU A 94 -14.66 -2.62 5.88
N GLU A 95 -15.32 -2.32 4.77
CA GLU A 95 -14.73 -2.33 3.42
C GLU A 95 -13.57 -1.33 3.32
N THR A 96 -13.79 -0.10 3.80
CA THR A 96 -12.79 0.97 3.78
C THR A 96 -11.60 0.66 4.67
N LEU A 97 -11.83 0.08 5.84
CA LEU A 97 -10.75 -0.37 6.73
C LEU A 97 -9.96 -1.50 6.10
N ARG A 98 -10.65 -2.55 5.62
CA ARG A 98 -10.04 -3.69 4.92
C ARG A 98 -9.15 -3.21 3.78
N TYR A 99 -9.59 -2.22 3.01
CA TYR A 99 -8.76 -1.61 1.97
C TYR A 99 -7.44 -1.05 2.52
N PHE A 100 -7.45 -0.22 3.56
CA PHE A 100 -6.22 0.36 4.11
C PHE A 100 -5.29 -0.68 4.77
N TYR A 101 -5.84 -1.68 5.44
CA TYR A 101 -5.05 -2.81 5.96
C TYR A 101 -4.43 -3.63 4.83
N THR A 102 -5.18 -3.84 3.75
CA THR A 102 -4.67 -4.53 2.57
C THR A 102 -3.53 -3.73 1.93
N LEU A 103 -3.67 -2.40 1.77
CA LEU A 103 -2.59 -1.55 1.27
C LEU A 103 -1.32 -1.63 2.12
N ARG A 104 -1.47 -1.71 3.45
CA ARG A 104 -0.33 -1.86 4.38
C ARG A 104 0.49 -3.14 4.08
N ASN A 105 -0.14 -4.17 3.56
CA ASN A 105 0.50 -5.46 3.31
C ASN A 105 0.88 -5.67 1.83
N ARG A 106 0.43 -4.79 0.93
CA ARG A 106 0.79 -4.78 -0.50
C ARG A 106 2.08 -4.00 -0.77
N SER A 107 3.21 -4.42 -0.20
CA SER A 107 4.52 -3.79 -0.46
C SER A 107 5.59 -4.76 -0.95
N LEU A 108 6.61 -4.24 -1.63
CA LEU A 108 7.78 -5.00 -2.07
C LEU A 108 8.50 -5.69 -0.89
N ALA A 109 8.58 -5.03 0.26
CA ALA A 109 9.23 -5.60 1.43
C ALA A 109 8.43 -6.78 2.00
N ILE A 110 7.10 -6.63 2.14
CA ILE A 110 6.23 -7.72 2.59
C ILE A 110 6.23 -8.88 1.60
N SER A 111 6.29 -8.60 0.29
CA SER A 111 6.37 -9.68 -0.67
C SER A 111 7.63 -10.53 -0.52
N ILE A 112 8.78 -9.94 -0.23
CA ILE A 112 10.03 -10.68 -0.01
C ILE A 112 9.90 -11.56 1.24
N ILE A 113 9.33 -11.02 2.32
CA ILE A 113 9.09 -11.77 3.56
C ILE A 113 8.13 -12.95 3.30
N LEU A 114 7.07 -12.74 2.52
CA LEU A 114 6.14 -13.82 2.17
C LEU A 114 6.78 -14.89 1.30
N ASP A 115 7.72 -14.52 0.43
CA ASP A 115 8.51 -15.49 -0.34
C ASP A 115 9.38 -16.33 0.62
N GLU A 116 10.09 -15.70 1.57
CA GLU A 116 10.89 -16.40 2.58
C GLU A 116 10.06 -17.33 3.48
N ILE A 117 8.88 -16.88 3.94
CA ILE A 117 7.95 -17.71 4.73
C ILE A 117 7.46 -18.90 3.90
N THR A 118 7.15 -18.67 2.62
CA THR A 118 6.73 -19.74 1.72
C THR A 118 7.81 -20.80 1.61
N ASP A 119 9.06 -20.39 1.38
CA ASP A 119 10.21 -21.30 1.28
C ASP A 119 10.41 -22.10 2.58
N GLN A 120 10.26 -21.47 3.75
CA GLN A 120 10.36 -22.14 5.06
C GLN A 120 9.25 -23.15 5.29
N ILE A 121 8.00 -22.80 4.99
CA ILE A 121 6.87 -23.72 5.12
C ILE A 121 7.07 -24.92 4.19
N MET A 122 7.54 -24.68 2.95
CA MET A 122 7.83 -25.75 2.00
C MET A 122 8.91 -26.70 2.52
N GLN A 123 10.03 -26.16 3.03
CA GLN A 123 11.10 -26.98 3.58
C GLN A 123 10.61 -27.85 4.77
N GLN A 124 9.86 -27.25 5.69
CA GLN A 124 9.28 -27.99 6.82
C GLN A 124 8.29 -29.08 6.36
N TRP A 125 7.55 -28.82 5.29
CA TRP A 125 6.58 -29.78 4.75
C TRP A 125 7.26 -30.93 3.99
N GLU A 126 8.31 -30.65 3.21
CA GLU A 126 9.17 -31.67 2.58
C GLU A 126 9.82 -32.58 3.63
N ASP A 127 10.32 -32.01 4.73
CA ASP A 127 10.88 -32.76 5.85
C ASP A 127 9.83 -33.61 6.59
N SER A 128 8.54 -33.25 6.48
CA SER A 128 7.42 -33.95 7.14
C SER A 128 6.79 -35.08 6.30
N THR A 129 7.05 -35.13 4.99
CA THR A 129 6.52 -36.17 4.10
C THR A 129 7.35 -37.45 4.20
N ASN A 130 6.82 -38.45 4.91
CA ASN A 130 7.37 -39.80 4.96
C ASN A 130 6.97 -40.59 3.68
N PRO A 131 7.90 -41.20 2.92
CA PRO A 131 7.60 -41.88 1.65
C PRO A 131 6.62 -43.08 1.73
N ASP A 132 6.23 -43.51 2.92
CA ASP A 132 5.35 -44.66 3.14
C ASP A 132 3.83 -44.34 3.10
N ASN A 133 3.43 -43.08 2.94
CA ASN A 133 2.02 -42.69 2.87
C ASN A 133 1.48 -42.61 1.42
N ASP A 134 0.25 -43.07 1.24
CA ASP A 134 -0.53 -43.26 0.00
C ASP A 134 -0.12 -42.41 -1.22
N ASN A 135 0.26 -43.08 -2.33
CA ASN A 135 0.73 -42.47 -3.58
C ASN A 135 -0.21 -41.39 -4.15
N SER A 136 -1.51 -41.48 -3.85
CA SER A 136 -2.51 -40.50 -4.30
C SER A 136 -2.41 -39.18 -3.53
N GLN A 137 -2.10 -39.22 -2.23
CA GLN A 137 -1.86 -38.00 -1.44
C GLN A 137 -0.55 -37.34 -1.85
N ASN A 138 0.51 -38.11 -2.08
CA ASN A 138 1.78 -37.56 -2.56
C ASN A 138 1.64 -36.90 -3.93
N ALA A 139 0.80 -37.44 -4.83
CA ALA A 139 0.52 -36.82 -6.13
C ALA A 139 -0.26 -35.50 -6.00
N LEU A 140 -1.30 -35.46 -5.16
CA LEU A 140 -2.08 -34.23 -4.90
C LEU A 140 -1.25 -33.17 -4.18
N ILE A 141 -0.38 -33.58 -3.24
CA ILE A 141 0.55 -32.70 -2.53
C ILE A 141 1.54 -32.10 -3.51
N LYS A 142 2.15 -32.93 -4.38
CA LYS A 142 3.07 -32.49 -5.42
C LYS A 142 2.39 -31.55 -6.42
N GLU A 143 1.18 -31.86 -6.86
CA GLU A 143 0.40 -31.01 -7.75
C GLU A 143 0.07 -29.66 -7.10
N PHE A 144 -0.30 -29.65 -5.81
CA PHE A 144 -0.53 -28.43 -5.05
C PHE A 144 0.76 -27.60 -4.86
N GLN A 145 1.89 -28.26 -4.55
CA GLN A 145 3.21 -27.64 -4.42
C GLN A 145 3.66 -27.00 -5.73
N GLU A 146 3.67 -27.77 -6.82
CA GLU A 146 4.01 -27.29 -8.16
C GLU A 146 3.10 -26.11 -8.53
N THR A 147 1.80 -26.22 -8.28
CA THR A 147 0.86 -25.15 -8.60
C THR A 147 1.13 -23.89 -7.77
N MET A 148 1.25 -23.96 -6.43
CA MET A 148 1.35 -22.76 -5.59
C MET A 148 2.73 -22.09 -5.66
N VAL A 149 3.81 -22.87 -5.77
CA VAL A 149 5.19 -22.37 -5.86
C VAL A 149 5.49 -21.83 -7.25
N GLU A 150 5.19 -22.59 -8.32
CA GLU A 150 5.46 -22.10 -9.68
C GLU A 150 4.61 -20.89 -10.03
N THR A 151 3.43 -20.75 -9.42
CA THR A 151 2.55 -19.61 -9.65
C THR A 151 2.80 -18.44 -8.69
N HIS A 152 3.56 -18.60 -7.61
CA HIS A 152 3.72 -17.61 -6.54
C HIS A 152 2.39 -17.09 -5.95
N GLU A 153 1.37 -17.95 -5.86
CA GLU A 153 0.01 -17.55 -5.45
C GLU A 153 -0.14 -17.25 -3.96
N LEU A 154 0.66 -17.91 -3.11
CA LEU A 154 0.66 -17.69 -1.65
C LEU A 154 0.97 -16.24 -1.28
N ARG A 155 1.83 -15.57 -2.04
CA ARG A 155 2.18 -14.16 -1.85
C ARG A 155 0.99 -13.23 -2.02
N GLY A 156 0.16 -13.49 -3.03
CA GLY A 156 -1.06 -12.73 -3.27
C GLY A 156 -2.06 -12.88 -2.13
N LEU A 157 -2.27 -14.12 -1.69
CA LEU A 157 -3.15 -14.45 -0.58
C LEU A 157 -2.64 -13.90 0.76
N GLY A 158 -1.33 -13.96 1.03
CA GLY A 158 -0.73 -13.40 2.25
C GLY A 158 -0.79 -11.87 2.32
N ALA A 159 -0.87 -11.19 1.17
CA ALA A 159 -1.10 -9.75 1.11
C ALA A 159 -2.59 -9.37 1.31
N LEU A 160 -3.51 -10.32 1.12
CA LEU A 160 -4.93 -10.18 1.45
C LEU A 160 -5.07 -10.33 2.95
N VAL A 161 -4.96 -9.21 3.65
CA VAL A 161 -5.22 -9.20 5.09
C VAL A 161 -6.72 -9.11 5.30
N GLU A 162 -7.30 -10.28 5.59
CA GLU A 162 -8.46 -10.30 6.46
C GLU A 162 -8.04 -9.69 7.81
N PRO A 163 -8.91 -8.96 8.50
CA PRO A 163 -8.63 -8.40 9.81
C PRO A 163 -8.42 -9.51 10.88
N ILE A 164 -7.34 -10.28 10.78
CA ILE A 164 -7.04 -11.43 11.62
C ILE A 164 -5.97 -10.99 12.62
N GLY A 165 -6.34 -10.95 13.89
CA GLY A 165 -5.45 -10.65 15.03
C GLY A 165 -5.66 -9.29 15.69
N GLU A 166 -6.36 -8.37 15.03
CA GLU A 166 -6.91 -7.17 15.69
C GLU A 166 -8.34 -7.48 16.15
N SER A 167 -8.76 -6.99 17.33
CA SER A 167 -10.13 -7.27 17.77
C SER A 167 -11.12 -6.62 16.79
N ARG A 168 -12.31 -7.21 16.60
CA ARG A 168 -13.38 -6.59 15.79
C ARG A 168 -13.59 -5.14 16.23
N ASP A 169 -13.47 -4.84 17.52
CA ASP A 169 -13.55 -3.47 18.03
C ASP A 169 -12.35 -2.60 17.63
N ASP A 170 -11.12 -3.09 17.55
CA ASP A 170 -9.97 -2.31 17.10
C ASP A 170 -10.05 -1.98 15.60
N ILE A 171 -10.51 -2.97 14.81
CA ILE A 171 -10.76 -2.85 13.38
C ILE A 171 -11.90 -1.85 13.17
N TYR A 172 -13.07 -2.13 13.74
CA TYR A 172 -14.31 -1.37 13.52
C TYR A 172 -14.44 -0.10 14.37
N ASN A 173 -13.56 0.16 15.34
CA ASN A 173 -13.49 1.46 16.02
C ASN A 173 -12.21 2.23 15.68
N GLY A 174 -11.50 1.81 14.62
CA GLY A 174 -10.25 2.41 14.16
C GLY A 174 -10.32 3.93 14.17
N LYS A 175 -9.70 4.55 15.18
CA LYS A 175 -9.58 6.00 15.26
C LYS A 175 -8.88 6.44 13.98
N TYR A 176 -9.51 7.32 13.23
CA TYR A 176 -8.92 7.88 12.04
C TYR A 176 -8.97 9.40 12.08
N MET A 177 -8.08 10.01 11.31
CA MET A 177 -8.04 11.44 11.14
C MET A 177 -7.73 11.78 9.69
N LEU A 178 -8.57 12.63 9.11
CA LEU A 178 -8.31 13.26 7.83
C LEU A 178 -7.71 14.65 8.02
N VAL A 179 -6.56 14.87 7.43
CA VAL A 179 -5.83 16.13 7.51
C VAL A 179 -5.74 16.74 6.11
N LYS A 180 -6.48 17.84 5.89
CA LYS A 180 -6.27 18.69 4.71
C LYS A 180 -4.94 19.44 4.85
N SER A 181 -3.97 19.17 4.01
CA SER A 181 -2.65 19.81 4.03
C SER A 181 -2.60 21.06 3.14
N GLU A 182 -1.78 22.02 3.52
CA GLU A 182 -1.39 23.17 2.66
C GLU A 182 -0.10 22.88 1.88
N LYS A 183 0.65 21.86 2.31
CA LYS A 183 1.84 21.36 1.64
C LYS A 183 1.54 20.09 0.86
N ILE A 184 2.29 19.88 -0.22
CA ILE A 184 2.19 18.69 -1.04
C ILE A 184 2.65 17.48 -0.25
N LEU A 185 1.82 16.45 -0.23
CA LEU A 185 2.14 15.12 0.27
C LEU A 185 2.72 14.28 -0.87
N TYR A 186 3.61 13.34 -0.53
CA TYR A 186 4.16 12.39 -1.50
C TYR A 186 3.60 10.99 -1.27
N LEU A 187 3.28 10.27 -2.34
CA LEU A 187 2.87 8.88 -2.29
C LEU A 187 4.10 7.99 -2.51
N SER A 188 4.41 7.13 -1.55
CA SER A 188 5.54 6.19 -1.65
C SER A 188 5.14 4.91 -2.39
N ASP A 189 6.15 4.24 -2.94
CA ASP A 189 6.06 2.86 -3.43
C ASP A 189 6.03 1.80 -2.32
N LYS A 190 6.23 2.21 -1.06
CA LYS A 190 6.05 1.38 0.14
C LYS A 190 4.69 1.60 0.79
N ALA A 191 4.23 0.54 1.45
CA ALA A 191 3.18 0.62 2.45
C ALA A 191 3.62 1.51 3.63
N ASN A 192 2.88 2.59 3.89
CA ASN A 192 2.99 3.31 5.15
C ASN A 192 2.01 2.68 6.14
N THR A 193 2.53 2.21 7.27
CA THR A 193 1.81 1.33 8.19
C THR A 193 0.58 1.95 8.86
N SER A 194 0.43 3.28 8.83
CA SER A 194 -0.75 3.97 9.39
C SER A 194 -1.00 5.37 8.82
N VAL A 195 -0.25 5.79 7.78
CA VAL A 195 -0.27 7.16 7.27
C VAL A 195 -0.37 7.15 5.75
N PHE A 196 -1.54 7.46 5.21
CA PHE A 196 -1.86 7.28 3.80
C PHE A 196 -2.11 8.63 3.10
N PRO A 197 -1.20 9.06 2.22
CA PRO A 197 -1.42 10.16 1.30
C PRO A 197 -2.52 9.77 0.29
N LEU A 198 -3.75 10.27 0.48
CA LEU A 198 -4.87 9.98 -0.42
C LEU A 198 -4.84 10.84 -1.68
N SER A 199 -4.28 12.05 -1.55
CA SER A 199 -4.02 13.01 -2.62
C SER A 199 -2.87 13.93 -2.22
N PRO A 200 -2.38 14.82 -3.10
CA PRO A 200 -1.37 15.82 -2.75
C PRO A 200 -1.70 16.70 -1.54
N TYR A 201 -2.99 16.80 -1.16
CA TYR A 201 -3.42 17.71 -0.09
C TYR A 201 -4.29 17.04 0.98
N VAL A 202 -4.44 15.73 0.96
CA VAL A 202 -5.25 15.01 1.96
C VAL A 202 -4.47 13.81 2.46
N LEU A 203 -4.20 13.83 3.76
CA LEU A 203 -3.54 12.76 4.50
C LEU A 203 -4.57 12.04 5.37
N LEU A 204 -4.59 10.72 5.31
CA LEU A 204 -5.29 9.86 6.25
C LEU A 204 -4.30 9.31 7.27
N ILE A 205 -4.69 9.35 8.54
CA ILE A 205 -3.95 8.75 9.64
C ILE A 205 -4.90 7.77 10.33
N LEU A 206 -4.42 6.55 10.58
CA LEU A 206 -5.19 5.46 11.18
C LEU A 206 -4.60 4.99 12.51
N GLY A 207 -5.45 4.44 13.37
CA GLY A 207 -5.06 3.71 14.58
C GLY A 207 -4.29 4.56 15.59
N ASN A 208 -3.24 3.97 16.15
CA ASN A 208 -2.40 4.56 17.20
C ASN A 208 -1.72 5.87 16.76
N MET A 209 -1.45 6.06 15.47
CA MET A 209 -0.83 7.27 14.95
C MET A 209 -1.73 8.50 15.06
N VAL A 210 -3.05 8.35 15.21
CA VAL A 210 -3.96 9.49 15.37
C VAL A 210 -3.62 10.30 16.61
N ASP A 211 -3.44 9.65 17.75
CA ASP A 211 -3.21 10.33 19.00
C ASP A 211 -1.78 10.90 19.04
N THR A 212 -0.80 10.21 18.45
CA THR A 212 0.55 10.76 18.21
C THR A 212 0.49 12.05 17.39
N VAL A 213 -0.26 12.06 16.28
CA VAL A 213 -0.32 13.26 15.42
C VAL A 213 -1.08 14.41 16.08
N LYS A 214 -2.12 14.12 16.88
CA LYS A 214 -2.80 15.16 17.66
C LYS A 214 -1.84 15.86 18.63
N GLU A 215 -1.00 15.09 19.34
CA GLU A 215 0.03 15.68 20.21
C GLU A 215 1.06 16.49 19.43
N LEU A 216 1.53 15.93 18.31
CA LEU A 216 2.45 16.65 17.43
C LEU A 216 1.87 17.97 16.91
N PHE A 217 0.57 18.04 16.62
CA PHE A 217 -0.09 19.29 16.23
C PHE A 217 -0.29 20.28 17.37
N ARG A 218 -0.22 19.86 18.64
CA ARG A 218 -0.23 20.77 19.80
C ARG A 218 1.10 21.50 19.95
N THR A 219 2.20 20.85 19.60
CA THR A 219 3.56 21.32 19.87
C THR A 219 4.29 21.84 18.63
N ARG A 220 3.85 21.45 17.43
CA ARG A 220 4.47 21.81 16.15
C ARG A 220 3.44 22.33 15.15
N SER A 221 3.93 23.13 14.20
CA SER A 221 3.07 23.59 13.11
C SER A 221 2.65 22.40 12.22
N LYS A 222 1.43 22.47 11.70
CA LYS A 222 0.92 21.48 10.75
C LYS A 222 1.85 21.28 9.56
N SER A 223 2.39 22.39 9.03
CA SER A 223 3.37 22.42 7.95
C SER A 223 4.64 21.62 8.28
N PHE A 224 5.15 21.70 9.51
CA PHE A 224 6.29 20.92 9.96
C PHE A 224 5.97 19.43 10.03
N ILE A 225 4.80 19.05 10.53
CA ILE A 225 4.39 17.65 10.63
C ILE A 225 4.17 17.01 9.26
N ILE A 226 3.67 17.78 8.28
CA ILE A 226 3.58 17.30 6.90
C ILE A 226 4.97 17.08 6.29
N ASP A 227 5.92 17.99 6.52
CA ASP A 227 7.31 17.80 6.09
C ASP A 227 7.93 16.56 6.76
N PHE A 228 7.66 16.34 8.05
CA PHE A 228 8.12 15.14 8.76
C PHE A 228 7.59 13.86 8.10
N PHE A 229 6.30 13.81 7.77
CA PHE A 229 5.74 12.67 7.05
C PHE A 229 6.33 12.50 5.66
N ASN A 230 6.55 13.57 4.90
CA ASN A 230 7.20 13.48 3.61
C ASN A 230 8.65 12.97 3.72
N SER A 231 9.39 13.41 4.75
CA SER A 231 10.73 12.90 5.03
C SER A 231 10.70 11.40 5.34
N LEU A 232 9.78 10.93 6.20
CA LEU A 232 9.58 9.50 6.43
C LEU A 232 9.23 8.74 5.15
N THR A 233 8.33 9.29 4.33
CA THR A 233 7.94 8.71 3.03
C THR A 233 9.15 8.54 2.11
N ILE A 234 10.01 9.56 2.00
CA ILE A 234 11.24 9.51 1.19
C ILE A 234 12.21 8.47 1.76
N ASN A 235 12.46 8.50 3.07
CA ASN A 235 13.44 7.62 3.72
C ASN A 235 13.02 6.16 3.72
N ASN A 236 11.71 5.89 3.71
CA ASN A 236 11.17 4.53 3.70
C ASN A 236 10.89 4.00 2.30
N ALA A 237 10.77 4.85 1.28
CA ALA A 237 10.53 4.41 -0.10
C ALA A 237 11.65 3.49 -0.62
N THR A 238 11.31 2.51 -1.45
CA THR A 238 12.29 1.54 -1.98
C THR A 238 13.02 2.05 -3.20
N ASN A 239 12.29 2.69 -4.11
CA ASN A 239 12.81 3.10 -5.40
C ASN A 239 12.35 4.52 -5.73
N VAL A 240 11.07 4.81 -5.49
CA VAL A 240 10.45 6.03 -6.01
C VAL A 240 9.41 6.63 -5.08
N VAL A 241 9.14 7.93 -5.27
CA VAL A 241 7.99 8.63 -4.71
C VAL A 241 7.22 9.33 -5.83
N ILE A 242 5.90 9.22 -5.81
CA ILE A 242 5.00 10.00 -6.66
C ILE A 242 4.80 11.37 -6.03
N VAL A 243 4.97 12.41 -6.84
CA VAL A 243 4.97 13.80 -6.38
C VAL A 243 3.96 14.63 -7.17
N GLY A 244 3.48 15.71 -6.55
CA GLY A 244 2.66 16.71 -7.25
C GLY A 244 3.48 17.53 -8.25
N ASN A 245 2.80 18.12 -9.23
CA ASN A 245 3.41 18.91 -10.31
C ASN A 245 4.33 20.04 -9.85
N GLU A 246 3.99 20.71 -8.74
CA GLU A 246 4.77 21.85 -8.23
C GLU A 246 5.97 21.44 -7.36
N THR A 247 6.22 20.13 -7.21
CA THR A 247 7.33 19.65 -6.38
C THR A 247 8.67 19.88 -7.06
N THR A 248 9.59 20.60 -6.40
CA THR A 248 10.94 20.85 -6.92
C THR A 248 11.96 19.85 -6.35
N LEU A 249 13.12 19.73 -7.00
CA LEU A 249 14.24 18.92 -6.48
C LEU A 249 14.68 19.40 -5.09
N LYS A 250 14.72 20.73 -4.91
CA LYS A 250 15.11 21.38 -3.65
C LYS A 250 14.17 21.02 -2.50
N ASP A 251 12.87 20.87 -2.78
CA ASP A 251 11.89 20.44 -1.78
C ASP A 251 12.22 19.05 -1.25
N ILE A 252 12.57 18.13 -2.14
CA ILE A 252 12.91 16.74 -1.81
C ILE A 252 14.27 16.67 -1.09
N GLU A 253 15.31 17.31 -1.62
CA GLU A 253 16.64 17.32 -1.01
C GLU A 253 16.66 17.94 0.38
N ARG A 254 15.80 18.93 0.64
CA ARG A 254 15.62 19.50 1.98
C ARG A 254 15.08 18.45 2.95
N LEU A 255 14.15 17.60 2.51
CA LEU A 255 13.51 16.58 3.34
C LEU A 255 14.40 15.36 3.58
N GLU A 256 15.26 14.98 2.62
CA GLU A 256 16.32 13.96 2.79
C GLU A 256 17.28 14.33 3.94
N LYS A 257 17.49 15.63 4.18
CA LYS A 257 18.41 16.15 5.21
C LYS A 257 17.80 16.24 6.61
N ILE A 258 16.47 16.11 6.75
CA ILE A 258 15.81 16.14 8.06
C ILE A 258 16.03 14.78 8.72
N PRO A 259 16.77 14.68 9.84
CA PRO A 259 16.93 13.42 10.55
C PRO A 259 15.55 12.95 11.01
N SER A 260 15.25 11.67 10.80
CA SER A 260 13.98 11.03 11.21
C SER A 260 13.78 10.95 12.73
N LYS A 261 14.67 11.54 13.54
CA LYS A 261 14.61 11.46 15.00
C LYS A 261 13.52 12.38 15.53
N LEU A 262 12.41 11.75 15.93
CA LEU A 262 11.55 12.25 17.01
C LEU A 262 12.41 12.29 18.29
N SER A 263 12.95 13.47 18.62
CA SER A 263 13.43 13.78 19.97
C SER A 263 12.25 14.18 20.85
#